data_AF-A0AB39BU23-F1
#
_entry.id   AF-A0AB39BU23-F1
#
_cell.length_a   1.000
_cell.length_b   1.000
_cell.length_c   1.000
_cell.angle_alpha   90.00
_cell.angle_beta   90.00
_cell.angle_gamma   90.00
#
_symmetry.space_group_name_H-M   'P 1'
#
loop_
_entity.id
_entity.type
_entity.pdbx_description
1 polymer ?
#
loop_
_entity_poly.entity_id
_entity_poly.type
_entity_poly.pdbx_seq_one_letter_code
_entity_poly.pdbx_strand_id
1 'polypeptide(L)'
;MKADIIQLHGIKPNKSNTVEFPNIPDEYLSHFIRGYFDGDGHIYRSKYYVCFVGGSETFMYKLTNILSEHQLDSRMVMIDSHYRVYITGKDSVKKFGEWIYLNKELYLRRKYDQFDL
;
A
#
# COMPACT_ATOMS: atom_id res chain seq x y z
N MET A 1 13.88 -20.92 -20.99
CA MET A 1 13.45 -20.64 -19.59
C MET A 1 12.40 -19.54 -19.46
N LYS A 2 12.54 -18.33 -20.04
CA LYS A 2 11.48 -17.28 -19.92
C LYS A 2 10.18 -17.59 -20.68
N ALA A 3 10.24 -18.39 -21.74
CA ALA A 3 9.09 -18.66 -22.62
C ALA A 3 8.06 -19.64 -22.02
N ASP A 4 8.51 -20.65 -21.26
CA ASP A 4 7.66 -21.76 -20.81
C ASP A 4 6.57 -21.32 -19.81
N ILE A 5 6.88 -20.41 -18.89
CA ILE A 5 5.95 -19.99 -17.84
C ILE A 5 4.77 -19.17 -18.41
N ILE A 6 5.04 -18.38 -19.46
CA ILE A 6 4.04 -17.53 -20.10
C ILE A 6 3.05 -18.39 -20.89
N GLN A 7 3.55 -19.37 -21.64
CA GLN A 7 2.72 -20.25 -22.48
C GLN A 7 1.96 -21.32 -21.68
N LEU A 8 2.55 -21.91 -20.64
CA LEU A 8 1.92 -23.00 -19.89
C LEU A 8 0.94 -22.52 -18.82
N HIS A 9 1.16 -21.33 -18.23
CA HIS A 9 0.38 -20.87 -17.07
C HIS A 9 -0.33 -19.52 -17.30
N GLY A 10 -0.29 -18.95 -18.50
CA GLY A 10 -0.98 -17.69 -18.81
C GLY A 10 -0.46 -16.48 -18.02
N ILE A 11 0.77 -16.56 -17.50
CA ILE A 11 1.39 -15.46 -16.76
C ILE A 11 1.95 -14.46 -17.77
N LYS A 12 1.15 -13.44 -18.10
CA LYS A 12 1.59 -12.29 -18.89
C LYS A 12 2.77 -11.55 -18.20
N PRO A 13 3.82 -11.16 -18.94
CA PRO A 13 4.87 -10.27 -18.42
C PRO A 13 4.27 -8.87 -18.11
N ASN A 14 4.87 -8.15 -17.14
CA ASN A 14 4.44 -6.82 -16.67
C ASN A 14 3.03 -6.73 -16.05
N LYS A 15 2.48 -7.83 -15.50
CA LYS A 15 1.22 -7.79 -14.74
C LYS A 15 1.22 -6.69 -13.66
N SER A 16 2.31 -6.55 -12.90
CA SER A 16 2.46 -5.54 -11.85
C SER A 16 2.33 -4.08 -12.31
N ASN A 17 2.58 -3.79 -13.59
CA ASN A 17 2.53 -2.41 -14.13
C ASN A 17 1.16 -2.03 -14.67
N THR A 18 0.24 -3.00 -14.78
CA THR A 18 -1.10 -2.82 -15.37
C THR A 18 -2.23 -3.16 -14.40
N VAL A 19 -1.90 -3.53 -13.15
CA VAL A 19 -2.90 -3.78 -12.11
C VAL A 19 -3.63 -2.48 -11.80
N GLU A 20 -4.96 -2.52 -11.82
CA GLU A 20 -5.81 -1.42 -11.38
C GLU A 20 -6.19 -1.59 -9.90
N PHE A 21 -6.48 -0.47 -9.24
CA PHE A 21 -7.00 -0.52 -7.88
C PHE A 21 -8.42 -1.10 -7.92
N PRO A 22 -8.71 -2.22 -7.23
CA PRO A 22 -10.01 -2.87 -7.33
C PRO A 22 -11.12 -2.00 -6.72
N ASN A 23 -12.34 -2.14 -7.23
CA ASN A 23 -13.50 -1.53 -6.60
C ASN A 23 -13.84 -2.27 -5.31
N ILE A 24 -13.67 -1.62 -4.17
CA ILE A 24 -13.84 -2.20 -2.83
C ILE A 24 -14.88 -1.35 -2.08
N PRO A 25 -15.92 -1.94 -1.49
CA PRO A 25 -16.85 -1.21 -0.63
C PRO A 25 -16.11 -0.58 0.57
N ASP A 26 -16.52 0.63 0.97
CA ASP A 26 -15.84 1.43 2.00
C ASP A 26 -15.60 0.67 3.31
N GLU A 27 -16.55 -0.19 3.70
CA GLU A 27 -16.46 -1.04 4.90
C GLU A 27 -15.28 -2.03 4.87
N TYR A 28 -14.83 -2.46 3.69
CA TYR A 28 -13.70 -3.39 3.51
C TYR A 28 -12.40 -2.69 3.09
N LEU A 29 -12.45 -1.38 2.81
CA LEU A 29 -11.29 -0.64 2.29
C LEU A 29 -10.11 -0.67 3.27
N SER A 30 -10.38 -0.47 4.56
CA SER A 30 -9.35 -0.55 5.61
C SER A 30 -8.67 -1.92 5.66
N HIS A 31 -9.43 -3.01 5.46
CA HIS A 31 -8.91 -4.37 5.45
C HIS A 31 -8.04 -4.66 4.23
N PHE A 32 -8.45 -4.17 3.05
CA PHE A 32 -7.65 -4.29 1.84
C PHE A 32 -6.33 -3.55 1.96
N ILE A 33 -6.36 -2.28 2.41
CA ILE A 33 -5.15 -1.48 2.60
C ILE A 33 -4.24 -2.09 3.68
N ARG A 34 -4.81 -2.63 4.78
CA ARG A 34 -4.05 -3.41 5.76
C ARG A 34 -3.33 -4.58 5.10
N GLY A 35 -4.04 -5.39 4.31
CA GLY A 35 -3.46 -6.54 3.63
C GLY A 35 -2.30 -6.15 2.70
N TYR A 36 -2.48 -5.06 1.94
CA TYR A 36 -1.42 -4.54 1.07
C TYR A 36 -0.22 -4.00 1.86
N PHE A 37 -0.48 -3.23 2.93
CA PHE A 37 0.58 -2.70 3.79
C PHE A 37 1.35 -3.81 4.54
N ASP A 38 0.65 -4.82 5.06
CA ASP A 38 1.28 -5.94 5.76
C ASP A 38 2.15 -6.77 4.79
N GLY A 39 1.68 -6.93 3.54
CA GLY A 39 2.41 -7.64 2.50
C GLY A 39 3.65 -6.90 1.99
N ASP A 40 3.49 -5.63 1.59
CA ASP A 40 4.51 -4.90 0.82
C ASP A 40 4.75 -3.45 1.32
N GLY A 41 3.98 -3.00 2.30
CA GLY A 41 4.17 -1.70 2.92
C GLY A 41 5.42 -1.63 3.79
N HIS A 42 5.91 -0.41 4.02
CA HIS A 42 7.04 -0.10 4.87
C HIS A 42 6.67 1.03 5.85
N ILE A 43 7.13 0.93 7.09
CA ILE A 43 7.01 1.99 8.10
C ILE A 43 8.41 2.30 8.63
N TYR A 44 8.75 3.58 8.68
CA TYR A 44 9.95 4.07 9.31
C TYR A 44 9.54 4.94 10.50
N ARG A 45 9.41 4.30 11.66
CA ARG A 45 8.93 4.93 12.89
C ARG A 45 9.72 6.18 13.28
N SER A 46 11.06 6.11 13.31
CA SER A 46 11.89 7.24 13.77
C SER A 46 11.85 8.47 12.84
N LYS A 47 11.42 8.30 11.59
CA LYS A 47 11.26 9.39 10.61
C LYS A 47 9.79 9.72 10.34
N TYR A 48 8.86 9.07 11.04
CA TYR A 48 7.42 9.23 10.91
C TYR A 48 6.95 9.21 9.44
N TYR A 49 7.26 8.12 8.74
CA TYR A 49 6.63 7.87 7.44
C TYR A 49 6.24 6.42 7.21
N VAL A 50 5.21 6.23 6.40
CA VAL A 50 4.83 4.97 5.75
C VAL A 50 5.10 5.08 4.26
N CYS A 51 5.46 3.98 3.61
CA CYS A 51 5.79 3.92 2.20
C CYS A 51 5.21 2.65 1.56
N PHE A 52 4.57 2.81 0.42
CA PHE A 52 4.19 1.74 -0.50
C PHE A 52 5.05 1.86 -1.76
N VAL A 53 5.36 0.74 -2.41
CA VAL A 53 6.07 0.71 -3.69
C VAL A 53 5.26 -0.12 -4.68
N GLY A 54 5.08 0.39 -5.90
CA GLY A 54 4.29 -0.29 -6.92
C GLY A 54 4.74 0.07 -8.33
N GLY A 55 4.51 -0.84 -9.27
CA GLY A 55 4.82 -0.62 -10.69
C GLY A 55 3.68 0.00 -11.49
N SER A 56 2.44 -0.06 -10.99
CA SER A 56 1.25 0.50 -11.65
C SER A 56 0.99 1.93 -11.19
N GLU A 57 1.08 2.87 -12.12
CA GLU A 57 0.79 4.28 -11.86
C GLU A 57 -0.66 4.49 -11.42
N THR A 58 -1.60 3.88 -12.13
CA THR A 58 -3.04 4.06 -11.90
C THR A 58 -3.43 3.54 -10.52
N PHE A 59 -2.87 2.39 -10.12
CA PHE A 59 -3.06 1.86 -8.77
C PHE A 59 -2.53 2.81 -7.70
N MET A 60 -1.29 3.28 -7.86
CA MET A 60 -0.61 4.10 -6.87
C MET A 60 -1.20 5.51 -6.76
N TYR A 61 -1.68 6.06 -7.87
CA TYR A 61 -2.44 7.30 -7.90
C TYR A 61 -3.77 7.16 -7.16
N LYS A 62 -4.54 6.10 -7.44
CA LYS A 62 -5.81 5.85 -6.74
C LYS A 62 -5.61 5.62 -5.24
N LEU A 63 -4.57 4.89 -4.86
CA LEU A 63 -4.15 4.73 -3.46
C LEU A 63 -3.88 6.09 -2.80
N THR A 64 -3.12 6.97 -3.46
CA THR A 64 -2.81 8.31 -2.92
C THR A 64 -4.06 9.15 -2.68
N ASN A 65 -5.03 9.10 -3.60
CA ASN A 65 -6.30 9.81 -3.45
C ASN A 65 -7.10 9.28 -2.26
N ILE A 66 -7.21 7.95 -2.11
CA ILE A 66 -7.88 7.32 -0.97
C ILE A 66 -7.23 7.77 0.35
N LEU A 67 -5.90 7.74 0.44
CA LEU A 67 -5.19 8.18 1.64
C LEU A 67 -5.47 9.67 1.95
N SER A 68 -5.54 10.51 0.92
CA SER A 68 -5.85 11.94 1.06
C SER A 68 -7.30 12.19 1.50
N GLU A 69 -8.27 11.41 1.00
CA GLU A 69 -9.68 11.44 1.43
C GLU A 69 -9.82 11.09 2.92
N HIS A 70 -8.96 10.20 3.43
CA HIS A 70 -8.81 9.89 4.85
C HIS A 70 -8.00 10.92 5.66
N GLN A 71 -7.76 12.12 5.10
CA GLN A 71 -7.05 13.23 5.74
C GLN A 71 -5.63 12.85 6.20
N LEU A 72 -4.97 11.97 5.45
CA LEU A 72 -3.58 11.61 5.64
C LEU A 72 -2.72 12.47 4.72
N ASP A 73 -1.64 13.06 5.25
CA ASP A 73 -0.63 13.74 4.45
C ASP A 73 0.10 12.71 3.60
N SER A 74 -0.33 12.57 2.34
CA SER A 74 0.16 11.55 1.42
C SER A 74 0.63 12.15 0.10
N ARG A 75 1.69 11.58 -0.46
CA ARG A 75 2.26 12.01 -1.75
C ARG A 75 2.80 10.84 -2.55
N MET A 76 2.60 10.89 -3.86
CA MET A 76 3.21 9.97 -4.80
C MET A 76 4.47 10.57 -5.42
N VAL A 77 5.52 9.75 -5.59
CA VAL A 77 6.71 10.10 -6.38
C VAL A 77 7.12 8.93 -7.25
N MET A 78 7.63 9.21 -8.45
CA MET A 78 8.28 8.22 -9.29
C MET A 78 9.78 8.18 -8.96
N ILE A 79 10.31 7.00 -8.69
CA ILE A 79 11.74 6.75 -8.49
C ILE A 79 12.13 5.60 -9.42
N ASP A 80 13.07 5.86 -10.33
CA ASP A 80 13.46 4.98 -11.43
C ASP A 80 12.26 4.57 -12.28
N SER A 81 11.78 3.32 -12.12
CA SER A 81 10.67 2.71 -12.85
C SER A 81 9.49 2.33 -11.95
N HIS A 82 9.49 2.80 -10.68
CA HIS A 82 8.47 2.47 -9.70
C HIS A 82 7.89 3.73 -9.08
N TYR A 83 6.63 3.62 -8.66
CA TYR A 83 5.93 4.65 -7.93
C TYR A 83 6.01 4.35 -6.44
N ARG A 84 6.23 5.38 -5.65
CA ARG A 84 6.22 5.32 -4.20
C ARG A 84 5.18 6.25 -3.64
N VAL A 85 4.31 5.72 -2.79
CA VAL A 85 3.33 6.51 -2.05
C VAL A 85 3.80 6.62 -0.62
N TYR A 86 4.05 7.85 -0.19
CA TYR A 86 4.45 8.17 1.16
C TYR A 86 3.26 8.70 1.95
N ILE A 87 3.16 8.31 3.22
CA ILE A 87 2.38 9.04 4.24
C ILE A 87 3.39 9.61 5.21
N THR A 88 3.36 10.93 5.44
CA THR A 88 4.37 11.63 6.24
C THR A 88 3.76 12.34 7.45
N GLY A 89 4.60 12.54 8.47
CA GLY A 89 4.22 13.24 9.68
C GLY A 89 3.67 12.30 10.75
N LYS A 90 3.98 12.62 12.01
CA LYS A 90 3.64 11.77 13.17
C LYS A 90 2.13 11.51 13.26
N ASP A 91 1.33 12.54 13.08
CA ASP A 91 -0.13 12.44 13.21
C ASP A 91 -0.75 11.62 12.07
N SER A 92 -0.33 11.83 10.82
CA SER A 92 -0.81 11.02 9.68
C SER A 92 -0.41 9.56 9.81
N VAL A 93 0.83 9.28 10.23
CA VAL A 93 1.27 7.88 10.44
C VAL A 93 0.48 7.22 11.57
N LYS A 94 0.21 7.95 12.67
CA LYS A 94 -0.64 7.45 13.76
C LYS A 94 -2.06 7.15 13.27
N LYS A 95 -2.71 8.12 12.61
CA LYS A 95 -4.06 7.97 12.05
C LYS A 95 -4.15 6.82 11.06
N PHE A 96 -3.14 6.65 10.20
CA PHE A 96 -3.07 5.54 9.27
C PHE A 96 -3.07 4.20 10.00
N GLY A 97 -2.23 4.04 11.03
CA GLY A 97 -2.19 2.84 11.86
C GLY A 97 -3.52 2.56 12.57
N GLU A 98 -4.10 3.58 13.20
CA GLU A 98 -5.41 3.49 13.87
C GLU A 98 -6.51 3.04 12.91
N TRP A 99 -6.53 3.57 11.68
CA TRP A 99 -7.52 3.23 10.66
C TRP A 99 -7.39 1.78 10.16
N ILE A 100 -6.21 1.36 9.71
CA ILE A 100 -6.06 0.02 9.09
C ILE A 100 -6.15 -1.11 10.13
N TYR A 101 -5.91 -0.80 11.42
CA TYR A 101 -5.92 -1.77 12.52
C TYR A 101 -7.10 -1.61 13.49
N LEU A 102 -8.11 -0.78 13.18
CA LEU A 102 -9.27 -0.51 14.06
C LEU A 102 -9.99 -1.79 14.49
N ASN A 103 -10.20 -2.73 13.57
CA ASN A 103 -10.79 -4.05 13.80
C ASN A 103 -9.88 -5.14 13.21
N LYS A 104 -8.69 -5.31 13.80
CA LYS A 104 -7.71 -6.29 13.34
C LYS A 104 -8.01 -7.69 13.89
N GLU A 105 -8.37 -8.62 13.00
CA GLU A 105 -8.35 -10.06 13.29
C GLU A 105 -7.05 -10.68 12.75
N LEU A 106 -6.85 -10.57 11.44
CA LEU A 106 -5.63 -11.03 10.75
C LEU A 106 -4.72 -9.84 10.42
N TYR A 107 -3.49 -9.88 10.93
CA TYR A 107 -2.46 -8.86 10.70
C TYR A 107 -1.04 -9.37 10.99
N LEU A 108 -0.03 -8.66 10.48
CA LEU A 108 1.35 -8.92 10.83
C LEU A 108 1.79 -8.13 12.07
N ARG A 109 1.99 -8.84 13.19
CA ARG A 109 2.42 -8.25 14.47
C ARG A 109 3.67 -7.36 14.35
N ARG A 110 4.69 -7.81 13.60
CA ARG A 110 5.93 -7.04 13.36
C ARG A 110 5.69 -5.64 12.76
N LYS A 111 4.60 -5.45 12.00
CA LYS A 111 4.22 -4.19 11.38
C LYS A 111 3.37 -3.35 12.32
N TYR A 112 2.41 -3.99 12.97
CA TYR A 112 1.55 -3.36 13.96
C TYR A 112 2.35 -2.73 15.11
N ASP A 113 3.31 -3.45 15.68
CA ASP A 113 4.10 -2.98 16.83
C ASP A 113 4.93 -1.71 16.50
N GLN A 114 5.15 -1.40 15.21
CA GLN A 114 5.83 -0.17 14.80
C GLN A 114 4.97 1.09 14.93
N PHE A 115 3.64 0.94 15.02
CA PHE A 115 2.68 2.04 15.20
C PHE A 115 2.41 2.37 16.66
N ASP A 116 3.01 1.66 17.62
CA ASP A 116 2.92 1.96 19.06
C ASP A 116 3.72 3.22 19.41
N LEU A 117 3.35 4.36 18.80
CA LEU A 117 4.10 5.61 18.69
C LEU A 117 4.26 6.36 20.01
#